data_AF-A0A557SSM5-F1
#
_entry.id   AF-A0A557SSM5-F1
#
_cell.length_a   1.000
_cell.length_b   1.000
_cell.length_c   1.000
_cell.angle_alpha   90.00
_cell.angle_beta   90.00
_cell.angle_gamma   90.00
#
_symmetry.space_group_name_H-M   'P 1'
#
loop_
_entity.id
_entity.type
_entity.pdbx_description
1 polymer ?
#
loop_
_entity_poly.entity_id
_entity_poly.type
_entity_poly.pdbx_seq_one_letter_code
_entity_poly.pdbx_strand_id
1 'polypeptide(L)'
;MDNDPLLAPDWIKMNMRFPGLCLICKQRVNSAEVGYWSRTAKSIIHQDCYNLSGLYAKKNQNSFKNKTIQSQKNGDSLLAEFITDRESKEKCFICSKEINFQDDLIMTLLKLERNISTLDTLFCSTCLSCSDLHIFEEYKHAFSNKIKSL
;
A
#
# COMPACT_ATOMS: atom_id res chain seq x y z
N MET A 1 2.01 -2.19 35.19
CA MET A 1 2.45 -3.07 34.10
C MET A 1 3.10 -2.20 33.07
N ASP A 2 4.43 -2.21 33.03
CA ASP A 2 5.22 -1.43 32.08
C ASP A 2 5.10 -2.08 30.70
N ASN A 3 4.17 -1.56 29.89
CA ASN A 3 4.05 -1.97 28.49
C ASN A 3 5.26 -1.40 27.74
N ASP A 4 6.11 -2.28 27.21
CA ASP A 4 7.24 -1.89 26.37
C ASP A 4 6.74 -0.99 25.23
N PRO A 5 7.19 0.27 25.14
CA PRO A 5 6.69 1.23 24.16
C PRO A 5 6.96 0.78 22.71
N LEU A 6 7.92 -0.12 22.47
CA LEU A 6 8.14 -0.69 21.14
C LEU A 6 7.01 -1.60 20.68
N LEU A 7 6.25 -2.21 21.61
CA LEU A 7 5.12 -3.10 21.31
C LEU A 7 3.81 -2.36 21.00
N ALA A 8 3.84 -1.03 20.92
CA ALA A 8 2.66 -0.26 20.58
C ALA A 8 2.09 -0.69 19.20
N PRO A 9 0.78 -0.97 19.08
CA PRO A 9 0.20 -1.47 17.84
C PRO A 9 -0.03 -0.37 16.80
N ASP A 10 0.12 0.90 17.18
CA ASP A 10 -0.34 2.09 16.47
C ASP A 10 0.81 2.93 15.89
N TRP A 11 1.88 2.29 15.43
CA TRP A 11 2.95 2.98 14.70
C TRP A 11 2.46 3.41 13.31
N ILE A 12 2.40 4.73 13.08
CA ILE A 12 1.93 5.34 11.84
C ILE A 12 3.10 6.01 11.15
N LYS A 13 3.30 5.70 9.86
CA LYS A 13 4.32 6.36 9.02
C LYS A 13 3.86 7.79 8.69
N MET A 14 4.68 8.78 8.98
CA MET A 14 4.38 10.19 8.69
C MET A 14 5.65 11.02 8.48
N ASN A 15 5.47 12.16 7.79
CA ASN A 15 6.50 13.20 7.71
C ASN A 15 6.48 14.00 9.01
N MET A 16 7.63 14.09 9.68
CA MET A 16 7.73 14.74 10.99
C MET A 16 7.63 16.25 10.83
N ARG A 17 6.60 16.86 11.40
CA ARG A 17 6.49 18.33 11.44
C ARG A 17 7.44 18.92 12.49
N PHE A 18 7.60 18.22 13.60
CA PHE A 18 8.41 18.66 14.74
C PHE A 18 9.55 17.68 14.99
N PRO A 19 10.75 18.19 15.34
CA PRO A 19 11.87 17.33 15.64
C PRO A 19 11.68 16.66 17.00
N GLY A 20 12.15 15.42 17.14
CA GLY A 20 12.09 14.67 18.39
C GLY A 20 13.16 13.59 18.46
N LEU A 21 13.19 12.80 19.54
CA LEU A 21 14.18 11.74 19.70
C LEU A 21 13.60 10.39 19.26
N CYS A 22 14.38 9.65 18.48
CA CYS A 22 14.05 8.29 18.09
C CYS A 22 14.10 7.38 19.32
N LEU A 23 13.04 6.60 19.54
CA LEU A 23 12.94 5.68 20.68
C LEU A 23 14.06 4.62 20.69
N ILE A 24 14.57 4.25 19.52
CA ILE A 24 15.55 3.16 19.33
C ILE A 24 16.98 3.67 19.44
N CYS A 25 17.41 4.52 18.50
CA CYS A 25 18.80 4.96 18.44
C CYS A 25 19.10 6.17 19.33
N LYS A 26 18.06 6.76 19.96
CA LYS A 26 18.12 7.99 20.78
C LYS A 26 18.67 9.21 20.03
N GLN A 27 18.85 9.12 18.73
CA GLN A 27 19.24 10.23 17.86
C GLN A 27 18.02 11.07 17.46
N ARG A 28 18.28 12.33 17.10
CA ARG A 28 17.25 13.26 16.66
C ARG A 28 16.63 12.83 15.32
N VAL A 29 15.31 12.85 15.25
CA VAL A 29 14.52 12.84 14.02
C VAL A 29 14.25 14.30 13.67
N ASN A 30 14.63 14.74 12.46
CA ASN A 30 14.48 16.14 12.06
C ASN A 30 13.09 16.44 11.50
N SER A 31 12.75 17.72 11.44
CA SER A 31 11.58 18.18 10.71
C SER A 31 11.71 17.86 9.22
N ALA A 32 10.59 17.52 8.58
CA ALA A 32 10.44 17.04 7.21
C ALA A 32 11.02 15.65 6.91
N GLU A 33 11.68 14.97 7.87
CA GLU A 33 12.09 13.57 7.71
C GLU A 33 10.90 12.61 7.86
N VAL A 34 10.95 11.48 7.14
CA VAL A 34 9.94 10.42 7.24
C VAL A 34 10.27 9.52 8.43
N GLY A 35 9.31 9.31 9.32
CA GLY A 35 9.45 8.40 10.46
C GLY A 35 8.12 7.76 10.86
N TYR A 36 8.14 7.04 11.97
CA TYR A 36 6.95 6.43 12.56
C TYR A 36 6.64 7.11 13.88
N TRP A 37 5.37 7.42 14.10
CA TRP A 37 4.87 7.96 15.36
C TRP A 37 3.83 7.02 15.95
N SER A 38 3.88 6.79 17.25
CA SER A 38 2.84 6.07 17.99
C SER A 38 2.24 6.98 19.04
N ARG A 39 0.90 7.03 19.06
CA ARG A 39 0.13 7.75 20.08
C ARG A 39 0.21 7.03 21.41
N THR A 40 0.17 5.70 21.40
CA THR A 40 0.21 4.86 22.60
C THR A 40 1.58 4.91 23.29
N ALA A 41 2.66 4.78 22.52
CA ALA A 41 4.03 4.92 23.02
C ALA A 41 4.45 6.38 23.24
N LYS A 42 3.67 7.35 22.74
CA LYS A 42 4.00 8.79 22.71
C LYS A 42 5.41 9.07 22.19
N SER A 43 5.84 8.28 21.21
CA SER A 43 7.23 8.20 20.79
C SER A 43 7.35 8.20 19.27
N ILE A 44 8.56 8.53 18.80
CA ILE A 44 8.88 8.64 17.39
C ILE A 44 10.06 7.70 17.07
N ILE A 45 10.09 7.14 15.88
CA ILE A 45 11.18 6.27 15.40
C ILE A 45 11.53 6.66 13.95
N HIS A 46 12.82 6.70 13.59
CA HIS A 46 13.22 6.86 12.19
C HIS A 46 12.65 5.72 11.32
N GLN A 47 12.39 5.99 10.04
CA GLN A 47 11.96 4.92 9.12
C GLN A 47 12.93 3.73 9.11
N ASP A 48 14.24 4.01 9.09
CA ASP A 48 15.27 2.97 9.06
C ASP A 48 15.35 2.20 10.38
N CYS A 49 15.28 2.90 11.52
CA CYS A 49 15.23 2.25 12.83
C CYS A 49 13.99 1.37 12.97
N TYR A 50 12.83 1.78 12.44
CA TYR A 50 11.61 0.97 12.47
C TYR A 50 11.77 -0.32 11.64
N ASN A 51 12.38 -0.23 10.45
CA ASN A 51 12.62 -1.38 9.59
C ASN A 51 13.64 -2.37 10.18
N LEU A 52 14.68 -1.86 10.85
CA LEU A 52 15.75 -2.67 11.47
C LEU A 52 15.34 -3.30 12.81
N SER A 53 14.38 -2.69 13.53
CA SER A 53 13.97 -3.09 14.87
C SER A 53 13.25 -4.43 14.98
N GLY A 54 12.93 -5.06 13.85
CA GLY A 54 12.08 -6.24 13.85
C GLY A 54 10.63 -5.98 14.31
N LEU A 55 10.21 -4.73 14.56
CA LEU A 55 8.79 -4.36 14.69
C LEU A 55 8.04 -4.57 13.38
N TYR A 56 8.73 -4.34 12.26
CA TYR A 56 8.28 -4.77 10.94
C TYR A 56 8.17 -6.30 10.85
N ALA A 57 9.05 -7.03 11.55
CA ALA A 57 9.10 -8.49 11.55
C ALA A 57 8.11 -9.14 12.53
N LYS A 58 7.78 -8.56 13.69
CA LYS A 58 6.76 -9.13 14.61
C LYS A 58 5.33 -9.04 14.08
N LYS A 59 5.04 -8.13 13.13
CA LYS A 59 3.80 -8.20 12.33
C LYS A 59 3.85 -9.30 11.25
N ASN A 60 5.05 -9.80 10.92
CA ASN A 60 5.31 -10.81 9.89
C ASN A 60 5.78 -12.19 10.44
N GLN A 61 6.03 -12.33 11.75
CA GLN A 61 6.59 -13.54 12.38
C GLN A 61 5.56 -14.35 13.20
N ASN A 62 4.27 -14.24 12.86
CA ASN A 62 3.42 -15.44 12.87
C ASN A 62 3.74 -16.38 11.71
N SER A 63 4.79 -16.11 10.93
CA SER A 63 5.18 -17.00 9.86
C SER A 63 6.70 -17.04 9.69
N PHE A 64 7.16 -18.27 9.48
CA PHE A 64 8.47 -18.69 8.98
C PHE A 64 9.58 -18.93 10.01
N LYS A 65 9.57 -20.16 10.54
CA LYS A 65 10.79 -20.94 10.69
C LYS A 65 11.20 -21.53 9.33
N ASN A 66 12.51 -21.44 9.11
CA ASN A 66 13.35 -22.20 8.19
C ASN A 66 13.49 -21.69 6.75
N LYS A 67 14.72 -21.21 6.48
CA LYS A 67 15.58 -21.55 5.34
C LYS A 67 14.85 -22.32 4.24
N THR A 68 14.85 -21.81 3.01
CA THR A 68 15.86 -22.17 2.00
C THR A 68 15.70 -21.23 0.81
N ILE A 69 16.83 -20.96 0.16
CA ILE A 69 16.97 -20.41 -1.18
C ILE A 69 15.96 -21.07 -2.14
N GLN A 70 15.10 -20.26 -2.78
CA GLN A 70 14.30 -20.50 -4.01
C GLN A 70 12.86 -19.98 -3.83
N SER A 71 12.41 -19.09 -4.72
CA SER A 71 11.12 -19.20 -5.43
C SER A 71 10.71 -17.86 -6.02
N GLN A 72 11.10 -17.65 -7.27
CA GLN A 72 10.44 -16.74 -8.21
C GLN A 72 9.10 -17.32 -8.71
N LYS A 73 8.51 -18.33 -8.04
CA LYS A 73 7.37 -19.13 -8.57
C LYS A 73 6.01 -18.82 -7.97
N ASN A 74 5.90 -18.08 -6.84
CA ASN A 74 4.61 -17.94 -6.15
C ASN A 74 3.75 -16.74 -6.61
N GLY A 75 4.36 -15.66 -7.12
CA GLY A 75 3.62 -14.47 -7.57
C GLY A 75 2.81 -14.70 -8.85
N ASP A 76 3.38 -15.45 -9.78
CA ASP A 76 2.74 -15.77 -11.06
C ASP A 76 1.51 -16.69 -10.88
N SER A 77 1.53 -17.55 -9.84
CA SER A 77 0.41 -18.47 -9.56
C SER A 77 -0.84 -17.73 -9.05
N LEU A 78 -0.68 -16.72 -8.19
CA LEU A 78 -1.82 -15.95 -7.66
C LEU A 78 -2.38 -14.98 -8.68
N LEU A 79 -1.52 -14.40 -9.53
CA LEU A 79 -1.95 -13.53 -10.63
C LEU A 79 -2.74 -14.32 -11.68
N ALA A 80 -2.29 -15.53 -12.04
CA ALA A 80 -3.00 -16.40 -12.97
C ALA A 80 -4.37 -16.84 -12.42
N GLU A 81 -4.45 -17.17 -11.14
CA GLU A 81 -5.72 -17.54 -10.49
C GLU A 81 -6.70 -16.35 -10.43
N PHE A 82 -6.19 -15.16 -10.09
CA PHE A 82 -6.98 -13.91 -10.10
C PHE A 82 -7.55 -13.59 -11.48
N ILE A 83 -6.73 -13.71 -12.53
CA ILE A 83 -7.18 -13.45 -13.91
C ILE A 83 -8.21 -14.50 -14.32
N THR A 84 -7.94 -15.79 -14.09
CA THR A 84 -8.84 -16.88 -14.52
C THR A 84 -10.24 -16.75 -13.91
N ASP A 85 -10.36 -16.33 -12.65
CA ASP A 85 -11.66 -16.15 -11.98
C ASP A 85 -12.48 -14.96 -12.54
N ARG A 86 -11.79 -13.99 -13.15
CA ARG A 86 -12.32 -12.65 -13.44
C ARG A 86 -12.34 -12.24 -14.91
N GLU A 87 -11.59 -12.93 -15.76
CA GLU A 87 -11.38 -12.61 -17.19
C GLU A 87 -12.68 -12.52 -18.00
N SER A 88 -13.76 -13.19 -17.55
CA SER A 88 -15.06 -13.18 -18.21
C SER A 88 -16.13 -12.31 -17.54
N LYS A 89 -15.81 -11.62 -16.44
CA LYS A 89 -16.81 -10.91 -15.60
C LYS A 89 -16.47 -9.45 -15.35
N GLU A 90 -15.19 -9.10 -15.37
CA GLU A 90 -14.75 -7.77 -14.95
C GLU A 90 -14.93 -6.71 -16.05
N LYS A 91 -15.52 -5.60 -15.65
CA LYS A 91 -15.77 -4.44 -16.50
C LYS A 91 -15.03 -3.24 -15.98
N CYS A 92 -14.52 -2.43 -16.91
CA CYS A 92 -13.89 -1.18 -16.60
C CYS A 92 -14.86 -0.28 -15.82
N PHE A 93 -14.44 0.21 -14.67
CA PHE A 93 -15.25 1.08 -13.83
C PHE A 93 -15.69 2.37 -14.55
N ILE A 94 -14.88 2.87 -15.49
CA ILE A 94 -15.15 4.14 -16.20
C ILE A 94 -16.06 3.92 -17.42
N CYS A 95 -15.71 3.00 -18.32
CA CYS A 95 -16.41 2.85 -19.59
C CYS A 95 -17.31 1.61 -19.67
N SER A 96 -17.36 0.80 -18.61
CA SER A 96 -18.13 -0.46 -18.53
C SER A 96 -17.80 -1.50 -19.61
N LYS A 97 -16.74 -1.31 -20.39
CA LYS A 97 -16.23 -2.29 -21.35
C LYS A 97 -15.44 -3.38 -20.62
N GLU A 98 -15.44 -4.57 -21.21
CA GLU A 98 -14.67 -5.71 -20.69
C GLU A 98 -13.17 -5.37 -20.62
N ILE A 99 -12.53 -5.89 -19.58
CA ILE A 99 -11.11 -5.67 -19.33
C ILE A 99 -10.32 -6.76 -20.00
N ASN A 100 -9.40 -6.37 -20.88
CA ASN A 100 -8.45 -7.29 -21.46
C ASN A 100 -7.29 -7.51 -20.49
N PHE A 101 -7.27 -8.66 -19.81
CA PHE A 101 -6.17 -9.04 -18.92
C PHE A 101 -4.91 -9.51 -19.68
N GLN A 102 -4.95 -9.64 -21.01
CA GLN A 102 -3.76 -9.86 -21.83
C GLN A 102 -3.09 -8.55 -22.25
N ASP A 103 -3.64 -7.40 -21.84
CA ASP A 103 -3.04 -6.10 -22.12
C ASP A 103 -1.80 -5.86 -21.24
N ASP A 104 -0.70 -5.46 -21.87
CA ASP A 104 0.60 -5.28 -21.20
C ASP A 104 0.56 -4.24 -20.07
N LEU A 105 -0.20 -3.15 -20.23
CA LEU A 105 -0.34 -2.12 -19.21
C LEU A 105 -1.09 -2.68 -18.00
N ILE A 106 -2.19 -3.40 -18.25
CA ILE A 106 -2.98 -4.03 -17.20
C ILE A 106 -2.14 -5.07 -16.45
N MET A 107 -1.43 -5.94 -17.18
CA MET A 107 -0.57 -6.96 -16.58
C MET A 107 0.58 -6.38 -15.78
N THR A 108 1.18 -5.29 -16.26
CA THR A 108 2.25 -4.60 -15.54
C THR A 108 1.73 -4.00 -14.24
N LEU A 109 0.57 -3.34 -14.27
CA LEU A 109 -0.06 -2.76 -13.07
C LEU A 109 -0.45 -3.83 -12.04
N LEU A 110 -1.03 -4.95 -12.50
CA LEU A 110 -1.39 -6.07 -11.63
C LEU A 110 -0.17 -6.73 -10.97
N LYS A 111 0.96 -6.84 -11.68
CA LYS A 111 2.22 -7.37 -11.11
C LYS A 111 2.85 -6.44 -10.07
N LEU A 112 2.58 -5.14 -10.16
CA LEU A 112 3.08 -4.15 -9.20
C LEU A 112 2.20 -4.09 -7.94
N GLU A 113 0.95 -4.51 -8.03
CA GLU A 113 0.01 -4.52 -6.91
C GLU A 113 0.39 -5.60 -5.90
N ARG A 114 0.53 -5.20 -4.64
CA ARG A 114 0.98 -6.11 -3.57
C ARG A 114 -0.15 -6.96 -3.01
N ASN A 115 -1.40 -6.54 -3.21
CA ASN A 115 -2.59 -7.24 -2.73
C ASN A 115 -3.65 -7.34 -3.85
N ILE A 116 -3.35 -8.15 -4.87
CA ILE A 116 -4.25 -8.28 -6.02
C ILE A 116 -5.63 -8.83 -5.66
N SER A 117 -5.71 -9.65 -4.60
CA SER A 117 -6.97 -10.23 -4.11
C SER A 117 -7.95 -9.21 -3.51
N THR A 118 -7.51 -7.99 -3.21
CA THR A 118 -8.35 -6.91 -2.66
C THR A 118 -8.73 -5.86 -3.70
N LEU A 119 -8.43 -6.09 -4.98
CA LEU A 119 -8.86 -5.19 -6.06
C LEU A 119 -10.35 -5.37 -6.32
N ASP A 120 -11.12 -4.39 -5.86
CA ASP A 120 -12.58 -4.33 -6.05
C ASP A 120 -12.98 -3.57 -7.33
N THR A 121 -12.06 -2.77 -7.89
CA THR A 121 -12.31 -1.97 -9.09
C THR A 121 -11.16 -2.11 -10.06
N LEU A 122 -11.49 -2.31 -11.34
CA LEU A 122 -10.51 -2.45 -12.40
C LEU A 122 -10.83 -1.46 -13.54
N PHE A 123 -9.79 -1.11 -14.29
CA PHE A 123 -9.85 -0.14 -15.38
C PHE A 123 -9.28 -0.76 -16.64
N CYS A 124 -9.87 -0.48 -17.82
CA CYS A 124 -9.30 -0.93 -19.08
C CYS A 124 -8.12 -0.04 -19.50
N SER A 125 -7.23 -0.59 -20.33
CA SER A 125 -6.03 0.11 -20.78
C SER A 125 -6.35 1.39 -21.53
N THR A 126 -7.46 1.46 -22.27
CA THR A 126 -7.90 2.71 -22.93
C THR A 126 -8.20 3.82 -21.91
N CYS A 127 -8.94 3.51 -20.84
CA CYS A 127 -9.27 4.50 -19.82
C CYS A 127 -8.06 4.90 -18.97
N LEU A 128 -7.09 4.01 -18.81
CA LEU A 128 -5.83 4.30 -18.13
C LEU A 128 -4.84 5.07 -19.02
N SER A 129 -4.88 4.83 -20.33
CA SER A 129 -4.01 5.49 -21.31
C SER A 129 -4.54 6.85 -21.75
N CYS A 130 -5.85 7.11 -21.55
CA CYS A 130 -6.40 8.45 -21.61
C CYS A 130 -5.77 9.30 -20.51
N SER A 131 -4.60 9.86 -20.83
CA SER A 131 -3.91 10.91 -20.08
C SER A 131 -4.63 12.25 -20.21
N ASP A 132 -5.94 12.22 -20.41
CA ASP A 132 -6.75 13.43 -20.51
C ASP A 132 -7.01 13.89 -19.09
N LEU A 133 -6.03 14.63 -18.55
CA LEU A 133 -6.04 15.30 -17.26
C LEU A 133 -7.37 16.02 -16.99
N HIS A 134 -8.05 16.44 -18.05
CA HIS A 134 -9.36 17.07 -17.98
C HIS A 134 -10.44 16.15 -17.41
N ILE A 135 -10.51 14.88 -17.84
CA ILE A 135 -11.49 13.90 -17.35
C ILE A 135 -11.24 13.56 -15.87
N PHE A 136 -9.97 13.48 -15.47
CA PHE A 136 -9.60 13.26 -14.08
C PHE A 136 -9.97 14.45 -13.18
N GLU A 137 -9.72 15.69 -13.63
CA GLU A 137 -10.11 16.89 -12.90
C GLU A 137 -11.65 17.05 -12.84
N GLU A 138 -12.38 16.71 -13.91
CA GLU A 138 -13.86 16.69 -13.88
C GLU A 138 -14.41 15.68 -12.88
N TYR A 139 -13.85 14.46 -12.86
CA TYR A 139 -14.23 13.43 -11.87
C TYR A 139 -13.93 13.90 -10.44
N LYS A 140 -12.75 14.45 -10.19
CA LYS A 140 -12.35 15.00 -8.89
C LYS A 140 -13.24 16.15 -8.44
N HIS A 141 -13.66 17.01 -9.37
CA HIS A 141 -14.58 18.11 -9.10
C HIS A 141 -15.99 17.60 -8.77
N ALA A 142 -16.52 16.67 -9.58
CA ALA A 142 -17.83 16.05 -9.34
C ALA A 142 -17.88 15.31 -7.99
N PHE A 143 -16.83 14.55 -7.67
CA PHE A 143 -16.69 13.85 -6.40
C PHE A 143 -16.63 14.81 -5.20
N SER A 144 -15.84 15.88 -5.32
CA SER A 144 -15.71 16.90 -4.26
C SER A 144 -17.02 17.63 -3.99
N ASN A 145 -17.82 17.90 -5.02
CA ASN A 145 -19.13 18.53 -4.87
C ASN A 145 -20.16 17.61 -4.21
N LYS A 146 -20.10 16.30 -4.49
CA LYS A 146 -20.97 15.30 -3.88
C LYS A 146 -20.71 15.10 -2.38
N ILE A 147 -19.47 15.32 -1.94
CA ILE A 147 -19.09 15.26 -0.51
C ILE A 147 -19.48 16.53 0.24
N LYS A 148 -19.45 17.69 -0.44
CA LYS A 148 -19.84 18.98 0.17
C LYS A 148 -21.36 19.17 0.31
N SER A 149 -22.16 18.38 -0.40
CA SER A 149 -23.63 18.42 -0.31
C SER A 149 -24.22 17.42 0.69
N LEU A 150 -23.38 16.80 1.52
CA LEU A 150 -23.73 15.96 2.67
C LEU A 150 -23.52 16.76 3.96
#